data_AF-A0A1B0AAT7-F1
#
_entry.id   AF-A0A1B0AAT7-F1
#
_cell.length_a   1.000
_cell.length_b   1.000
_cell.length_c   1.000
_cell.angle_alpha   90.00
_cell.angle_beta   90.00
_cell.angle_gamma   90.00
#
_symmetry.space_group_name_H-M   'P 1'
#
loop_
_entity.id
_entity.type
_entity.pdbx_description
1 polymer ?
#
loop_
_entity_poly.entity_id
_entity_poly.type
_entity_poly.pdbx_seq_one_letter_code
_entity_poly.pdbx_strand_id
1 'polypeptide(L)'
;MSYDNEQIAISRWQIIVATTLVLLLFTSARFRKIILFLFFFLFIVRYMGPQESLCKDCLKNVLWLAVNNAENPLAVTIIDYLQKQLKCCGWHSKKDYADAQIPASCCINDCELESYHPGCKDVFEKLSF
;
A
#
# COMPACT_ATOMS: atom_id res chain seq x y z
N MET A 1 -52.73 33.65 -38.61
CA MET A 1 -53.15 33.27 -37.24
C MET A 1 -52.82 31.83 -36.87
N SER A 2 -53.23 30.80 -37.62
CA SER A 2 -52.81 29.40 -37.32
C SER A 2 -51.31 29.16 -37.58
N TYR A 3 -50.79 29.71 -38.68
CA TYR A 3 -49.40 29.53 -39.11
C TYR A 3 -48.37 30.23 -38.20
N ASP A 4 -48.73 31.40 -37.66
CA ASP A 4 -47.87 32.18 -36.77
C ASP A 4 -47.68 31.49 -35.40
N ASN A 5 -48.74 30.86 -34.88
CA ASN A 5 -48.69 30.13 -33.62
C ASN A 5 -47.81 28.87 -33.71
N GLU A 6 -47.78 28.21 -34.87
CA GLU A 6 -46.99 27.01 -35.12
C GLU A 6 -45.49 27.34 -35.25
N GLN A 7 -45.13 28.43 -35.93
CA GLN A 7 -43.75 28.93 -35.99
C GLN A 7 -43.22 29.39 -34.61
N ILE A 8 -44.07 30.04 -33.81
CA ILE A 8 -43.71 30.42 -32.43
C ILE A 8 -43.49 29.17 -31.57
N ALA A 9 -44.30 28.11 -31.74
CA ALA A 9 -44.11 26.87 -31.01
C ALA A 9 -42.80 26.16 -31.40
N ILE A 10 -42.48 26.08 -32.70
CA ILE A 10 -41.25 25.43 -33.21
C ILE A 10 -39.98 26.15 -32.69
N SER A 11 -39.96 27.49 -32.72
CA SER A 11 -38.81 28.27 -32.23
C SER A 11 -38.60 28.10 -30.71
N ARG A 12 -39.67 28.03 -29.91
CA ARG A 12 -39.58 27.78 -28.47
C ARG A 12 -39.04 26.39 -28.14
N TRP A 13 -39.46 25.37 -28.87
CA TRP A 13 -38.93 24.01 -28.70
C TRP A 13 -37.44 23.91 -28.99
N GLN A 14 -36.98 24.57 -30.06
CA GLN A 14 -35.55 24.62 -30.39
C GLN A 14 -34.71 25.28 -29.29
N ILE A 15 -35.20 26.37 -28.69
CA ILE A 15 -34.52 27.06 -27.59
C ILE A 15 -34.44 26.15 -26.35
N ILE A 16 -35.53 25.46 -26.00
CA ILE A 16 -35.55 24.54 -24.85
C ILE A 16 -34.54 23.41 -25.06
N VAL A 17 -34.57 22.75 -26.22
CA VAL A 17 -33.66 21.63 -26.53
C VAL A 17 -32.20 22.08 -26.50
N ALA A 18 -31.88 23.22 -27.11
CA ALA A 18 -30.52 23.77 -27.11
C ALA A 18 -30.03 24.09 -25.70
N THR A 19 -30.89 24.71 -24.87
CA THR A 19 -30.55 25.07 -23.48
C THR A 19 -30.30 23.82 -22.64
N THR A 20 -31.15 22.79 -22.77
CA THR A 20 -30.96 21.51 -22.06
C THR A 20 -29.67 20.81 -22.48
N LEU A 21 -29.35 20.79 -23.79
CA LEU A 21 -28.10 20.21 -24.29
C LEU A 21 -26.86 20.93 -23.74
N VAL A 22 -26.85 22.26 -23.72
CA VAL A 22 -25.75 23.04 -23.16
C VAL A 22 -25.57 22.78 -21.67
N LEU A 23 -26.66 22.70 -20.90
CA LEU A 23 -26.60 22.36 -19.47
C LEU A 23 -26.07 20.94 -19.23
N LEU A 24 -26.46 19.96 -20.05
CA LEU A 24 -25.95 18.59 -20.00
C LEU A 24 -24.45 18.51 -20.36
N LEU A 25 -24.00 19.29 -21.34
CA LEU A 25 -22.58 19.38 -21.70
C LEU A 25 -21.76 20.04 -20.60
N PHE A 26 -22.30 21.08 -19.95
CA PHE A 26 -21.60 21.79 -18.88
C PHE A 26 -21.49 20.93 -17.61
N THR A 27 -22.57 20.24 -17.25
CA THR A 27 -22.57 19.31 -16.11
C THR A 27 -21.63 18.13 -16.35
N SER A 28 -21.67 17.47 -17.51
CA SER A 28 -20.75 16.38 -17.85
C SER A 28 -19.28 16.83 -17.88
N ALA A 29 -18.98 18.02 -18.39
CA ALA A 29 -17.62 18.59 -18.36
C ALA A 29 -17.14 18.87 -16.93
N ARG A 30 -18.02 19.36 -16.03
CA ARG A 30 -17.72 19.54 -14.60
C ARG A 30 -17.45 18.21 -13.91
N PHE A 31 -18.29 17.20 -14.14
CA PHE A 31 -18.08 15.86 -13.60
C PHE A 31 -16.77 15.23 -14.10
N ARG A 32 -16.44 15.36 -15.39
CA ARG A 32 -15.18 14.86 -15.94
C ARG A 32 -13.96 15.49 -15.25
N LYS A 33 -13.98 16.80 -14.97
CA LYS A 33 -12.89 17.48 -14.24
C LYS A 33 -12.78 16.98 -12.80
N ILE A 34 -13.91 16.77 -12.11
CA ILE A 34 -13.92 16.24 -10.74
C ILE A 34 -13.35 14.82 -10.71
N ILE A 35 -13.76 13.95 -11.64
CA ILE A 35 -13.26 12.58 -11.74
C ILE A 35 -11.74 12.57 -12.01
N LEU A 36 -11.26 13.39 -12.95
CA LEU A 36 -9.82 13.51 -13.24
C LEU A 36 -9.04 14.04 -12.02
N PHE A 37 -9.58 15.02 -11.31
CA PHE A 37 -8.98 15.54 -10.09
C PHE A 37 -8.90 14.47 -9.00
N LEU A 38 -9.98 13.72 -8.77
CA LEU A 38 -10.01 12.62 -7.80
C LEU A 38 -9.02 11.52 -8.18
N PHE A 39 -8.93 11.16 -9.47
CA PHE A 39 -7.97 10.17 -9.95
C PHE A 39 -6.53 10.64 -9.74
N PHE A 40 -6.23 11.90 -10.06
CA PHE A 40 -4.90 12.49 -9.85
C PHE A 40 -4.56 12.62 -8.36
N PHE A 41 -5.54 12.96 -7.51
CA PHE A 41 -5.38 13.01 -6.07
C PHE A 41 -5.10 11.63 -5.48
N LEU A 42 -5.86 10.60 -5.88
CA LEU A 42 -5.58 9.21 -5.50
C LEU A 42 -4.20 8.75 -5.98
N PHE A 43 -3.82 9.13 -7.20
CA PHE A 43 -2.51 8.83 -7.75
C PHE A 43 -1.40 9.49 -6.92
N ILE A 44 -1.52 10.78 -6.60
CA ILE A 44 -0.59 11.51 -5.72
C ILE A 44 -0.53 10.86 -4.34
N VAL A 45 -1.67 10.56 -3.70
CA VAL A 45 -1.67 9.94 -2.37
C VAL A 45 -1.00 8.56 -2.41
N ARG A 46 -1.20 7.79 -3.47
CA ARG A 46 -0.59 6.47 -3.64
C ARG A 46 0.91 6.52 -3.93
N TYR A 47 1.37 7.51 -4.72
CA TYR A 47 2.76 7.64 -5.17
C TYR A 47 3.64 8.56 -4.31
N MET A 48 3.06 9.59 -3.68
CA MET A 48 3.76 10.50 -2.75
C MET A 48 3.60 10.10 -1.29
N GLY A 49 2.71 9.15 -0.98
CA GLY A 49 2.71 8.52 0.34
C GLY A 49 4.04 7.79 0.55
N PRO A 50 4.74 7.99 1.67
CA PRO A 50 6.00 7.30 1.95
C PRO A 50 5.68 5.85 2.32
N GLN A 51 5.37 5.04 1.30
CA GLN A 51 5.00 3.64 1.48
C GLN A 51 6.16 2.84 2.09
N GLU A 52 7.39 3.31 1.88
CA GLU A 52 8.57 2.63 2.37
C GLU A 52 8.88 2.91 3.85
N SER A 53 8.77 4.15 4.34
CA SER A 53 9.17 4.46 5.72
C SER A 53 8.20 3.89 6.75
N LEU A 54 6.89 4.03 6.50
CA LEU A 54 5.86 3.49 7.41
C LEU A 54 5.89 1.97 7.48
N CYS A 55 6.15 1.29 6.36
CA CYS A 55 6.27 -0.16 6.34
C CYS A 55 7.57 -0.64 6.99
N LYS A 56 8.70 0.06 6.77
CA LYS A 56 10.00 -0.24 7.39
C LYS A 56 9.92 -0.09 8.92
N ASP A 57 9.32 1.00 9.41
CA ASP A 57 9.21 1.26 10.85
C ASP A 57 8.21 0.32 11.53
N CYS A 58 7.10 0.01 10.87
CA CYS A 58 6.12 -0.95 11.39
C CYS A 58 6.73 -2.37 11.43
N LEU A 59 7.39 -2.80 10.36
CA LEU A 59 8.03 -4.11 10.30
C LEU A 59 9.18 -4.24 11.31
N LYS A 60 9.98 -3.18 11.47
CA LYS A 60 11.03 -3.10 12.50
C LYS A 60 10.45 -3.21 13.90
N ASN A 61 9.37 -2.48 14.20
CA ASN A 61 8.72 -2.53 15.50
C ASN A 61 8.08 -3.90 15.76
N VAL A 62 7.41 -4.48 14.76
CA VAL A 62 6.83 -5.83 14.87
C VAL A 62 7.92 -6.87 15.10
N LEU A 63 9.04 -6.80 14.36
CA LEU A 63 10.13 -7.75 14.51
C LEU A 63 10.87 -7.58 15.83
N TRP A 64 11.14 -6.35 16.25
CA TRP A 64 11.76 -6.06 17.55
C TRP A 64 10.86 -6.48 18.72
N LEU A 65 9.57 -6.18 18.63
CA LEU A 65 8.58 -6.62 19.62
C LEU A 65 8.47 -8.13 19.63
N ALA A 66 8.53 -8.79 18.47
CA ALA A 66 8.43 -10.22 18.37
C ALA A 66 9.66 -10.95 18.94
N VAL A 67 10.86 -10.42 18.71
CA VAL A 67 12.10 -11.01 19.25
C VAL A 67 12.14 -10.87 20.77
N ASN A 68 11.63 -9.77 21.31
CA ASN A 68 11.63 -9.51 22.75
C ASN A 68 10.41 -10.10 23.49
N ASN A 69 9.29 -10.36 22.80
CA ASN A 69 8.09 -11.01 23.35
C ASN A 69 7.85 -12.38 22.71
N ALA A 70 8.79 -13.30 22.92
CA ALA A 70 8.71 -14.69 22.44
C ALA A 70 7.51 -15.49 22.99
N GLU A 71 6.77 -14.95 23.96
CA GLU A 71 5.58 -15.59 24.54
C GLU A 71 4.33 -15.50 23.65
N ASN A 72 4.31 -14.61 22.65
CA ASN A 72 3.17 -14.47 21.75
C ASN A 72 3.32 -15.39 20.51
N PRO A 73 2.46 -16.41 20.32
CA PRO A 73 2.60 -17.39 19.24
C PRO A 73 2.52 -16.76 17.84
N LEU A 74 1.84 -15.62 17.72
CA LEU A 74 1.70 -14.89 16.46
C LEU A 74 3.01 -14.17 16.09
N ALA A 75 3.73 -13.66 17.10
CA ALA A 75 5.04 -13.06 16.93
C ALA A 75 6.08 -14.08 16.47
N VAL A 76 6.08 -15.28 17.07
CA VAL A 76 6.96 -16.39 16.68
C VAL A 76 6.74 -16.80 15.23
N THR A 77 5.47 -16.90 14.80
CA THR A 77 5.12 -17.27 13.41
C THR A 77 5.63 -16.24 12.40
N ILE A 78 5.52 -14.94 12.73
CA ILE A 78 5.99 -13.85 11.85
C ILE A 78 7.51 -13.86 11.74
N ILE A 79 8.23 -14.05 12.86
CA ILE A 79 9.69 -14.17 12.86
C ILE A 79 10.11 -15.35 12.00
N ASP A 80 9.49 -16.51 12.18
CA ASP A 80 9.81 -17.72 11.43
C ASP A 80 9.64 -17.52 9.92
N TYR A 81 8.56 -16.85 9.53
CA TYR A 81 8.32 -16.53 8.13
C TYR A 81 9.40 -15.59 7.58
N LEU A 82 9.73 -14.51 8.30
CA LEU A 82 10.72 -13.53 7.87
C LEU A 82 12.12 -14.13 7.78
N GLN A 83 12.52 -14.95 8.75
CA GLN A 83 13.83 -15.60 8.76
C GLN A 83 14.00 -16.56 7.58
N LYS A 84 12.96 -17.33 7.25
CA LYS A 84 12.96 -18.22 6.07
C LYS A 84 13.03 -17.44 4.76
N GLN A 85 12.22 -16.39 4.62
CA GLN A 85 12.15 -15.61 3.39
C GLN A 85 13.41 -14.79 3.12
N LEU A 86 13.92 -14.14 4.17
CA LEU A 86 15.06 -13.22 4.08
C LEU A 86 16.40 -13.91 4.29
N LYS A 87 16.40 -15.21 4.60
CA LYS A 87 17.60 -16.01 4.87
C LYS A 87 18.50 -15.30 5.90
N CYS A 88 17.88 -14.93 7.01
CA CYS A 88 18.49 -14.20 8.11
C CYS A 88 18.19 -14.88 9.44
N CYS A 89 19.00 -14.60 10.47
CA CYS A 89 18.82 -15.21 11.78
C CYS A 89 18.97 -14.19 12.91
N GLY A 90 17.98 -14.12 13.78
CA GLY A 90 17.89 -13.09 14.82
C GLY A 90 17.81 -11.68 14.22
N TRP A 91 17.88 -10.67 15.08
CA TRP A 91 17.96 -9.28 14.66
C TRP A 91 19.38 -8.93 14.18
N HIS A 92 20.40 -9.17 15.00
CA HIS A 92 21.82 -9.03 14.70
C HIS A 92 22.46 -10.33 14.25
N SER A 93 22.11 -11.46 14.87
CA SER A 93 22.61 -12.79 14.47
C SER A 93 21.88 -13.88 15.25
N LYS A 94 22.26 -15.15 15.00
CA LYS A 94 21.85 -16.29 15.83
C LYS A 94 22.13 -16.13 17.33
N LYS A 95 23.10 -15.28 17.70
CA LYS A 95 23.46 -14.99 19.10
C LYS A 95 22.35 -14.28 19.88
N ASP A 96 21.38 -13.68 19.20
CA ASP A 96 20.25 -13.02 19.85
C ASP A 96 19.34 -14.01 20.58
N TYR A 97 19.42 -15.30 20.21
CA TYR A 97 18.71 -16.37 20.91
C TYR A 97 19.45 -16.88 22.16
N ALA A 98 20.71 -16.47 22.40
CA ALA A 98 21.51 -16.86 23.56
C ALA A 98 21.39 -18.37 23.93
N ASP A 99 20.98 -18.69 25.15
CA ASP A 99 20.76 -20.06 25.66
C ASP A 99 19.41 -20.67 25.24
N ALA A 100 18.56 -19.88 24.56
CA ALA A 100 17.28 -20.37 24.05
C ALA A 100 17.48 -21.18 22.77
N GLN A 101 16.56 -22.11 22.54
CA GLN A 101 16.58 -22.95 21.35
C GLN A 101 16.43 -22.07 20.09
N ILE A 102 17.44 -22.09 19.23
CA ILE A 102 17.43 -21.36 17.96
C ILE A 102 16.26 -21.90 17.11
N PRO A 103 15.39 -21.03 16.57
CA PRO A 103 14.28 -21.45 15.72
C PRO A 103 14.75 -22.22 14.49
N ALA A 104 14.04 -23.28 14.12
CA ALA A 104 14.31 -24.04 12.89
C ALA A 104 14.18 -23.17 11.61
N SER A 105 13.47 -22.04 11.70
CA SER A 105 13.36 -21.04 10.64
C SER A 105 14.68 -20.31 10.33
N CYS A 106 15.58 -20.15 11.31
CA CYS A 106 16.96 -19.74 11.04
C CYS A 106 17.70 -20.82 10.26
N CYS A 107 17.53 -22.08 10.67
CA CYS A 107 18.39 -23.18 10.27
C CYS A 107 17.73 -24.10 9.24
N ILE A 108 17.80 -23.68 7.98
CA ILE A 108 17.33 -24.50 6.86
C ILE A 108 18.22 -25.74 6.68
N ASN A 109 19.49 -25.74 7.13
CA ASN A 109 20.37 -26.92 7.02
C ASN A 109 21.30 -27.17 8.25
N ASP A 110 22.23 -26.26 8.55
CA ASP A 110 23.26 -26.50 9.57
C ASP A 110 23.56 -25.25 10.40
N CYS A 111 23.05 -25.20 11.64
CA CYS A 111 23.18 -24.05 12.55
C CYS A 111 24.61 -23.89 13.11
N GLU A 112 25.47 -24.90 13.00
CA GLU A 112 26.71 -24.97 13.77
C GLU A 112 27.81 -24.04 13.23
N LEU A 113 27.71 -23.60 11.97
CA LEU A 113 28.63 -22.60 11.42
C LEU A 113 28.48 -21.25 12.13
N GLU A 114 29.57 -20.72 12.69
CA GLU A 114 29.60 -19.38 13.30
C GLU A 114 29.21 -18.26 12.32
N SER A 115 29.40 -18.49 11.02
CA SER A 115 29.04 -17.56 9.93
C SER A 115 27.61 -17.74 9.39
N TYR A 116 26.77 -18.51 10.06
CA TYR A 116 25.48 -18.92 9.53
C TYR A 116 24.43 -17.79 9.58
N HIS A 117 24.06 -17.31 8.38
CA HIS A 117 23.13 -16.22 8.03
C HIS A 117 23.34 -14.85 8.70
N PRO A 118 23.28 -13.74 7.94
CA PRO A 118 23.35 -12.39 8.53
C PRO A 118 22.15 -12.12 9.45
N GLY A 119 22.32 -11.17 10.37
CA GLY A 119 21.19 -10.64 11.14
C GLY A 119 20.12 -10.07 10.22
N CYS A 120 18.85 -10.25 10.58
CA CYS A 120 17.76 -9.71 9.77
C CYS A 120 17.84 -8.18 9.63
N LYS A 121 18.40 -7.48 10.61
CA LYS A 121 18.68 -6.04 10.54
C LYS A 121 19.47 -5.65 9.30
N ASP A 122 20.58 -6.34 9.04
CA ASP A 122 21.49 -6.00 7.93
C ASP A 122 20.83 -6.30 6.57
N VAL A 123 19.97 -7.32 6.52
CA VAL A 123 19.19 -7.64 5.32
C VAL A 123 18.10 -6.58 5.08
N PHE A 124 17.44 -6.12 6.14
CA PHE A 124 16.46 -5.04 6.04
C PHE A 124 17.08 -3.72 5.60
N GLU A 125 18.24 -3.35 6.15
CA GLU A 125 18.95 -2.14 5.74
C GLU A 125 19.38 -2.18 4.27
N LYS A 126 19.67 -3.37 3.73
CA LYS A 126 19.96 -3.56 2.30
C LYS A 126 18.72 -3.56 1.41
N LEU A 127 17.57 -4.00 1.93
CA LEU A 127 16.29 -3.96 1.22
C LEU A 127 15.64 -2.58 1.26
N SER A 128 16.02 -1.76 2.23
CA SER A 128 15.69 -0.34 2.27
C SER A 128 16.58 0.47 1.33
N PHE A 129 16.38 0.28 0.03
CA PHE A 129 16.66 1.33 -0.95
C PHE A 129 15.74 2.53 -0.70
#